data_AF-A0A831JT15-F1
#
_entry.id   AF-A0A831JT15-F1
#
_cell.length_a   1.000
_cell.length_b   1.000
_cell.length_c   1.000
_cell.angle_alpha   90.00
_cell.angle_beta   90.00
_cell.angle_gamma   90.00
#
_symmetry.space_group_name_H-M   'P 1'
#
loop_
_entity.id
_entity.type
_entity.pdbx_description
1 polymer ?
#
loop_
_entity_poly.entity_id
_entity_poly.type
_entity_poly.pdbx_seq_one_letter_code
_entity_poly.pdbx_strand_id
1 'polypeptide(L)'
;MKRLIEIVHGAGAQETWEILTKIVFSKVPQDLKKTKGGYGIDIFDDGAVIALHEGFMVVSIDSYTVNPIFFPGGNIGTLAASGTINDLVVMGARPIAVLDAIVVEEGFDIDIL
;
A
#
# COMPACT_ATOMS: atom_id res chain seq x y z
N MET A 1 -2.35 -27.12 -15.64
CA MET A 1 -1.29 -26.80 -14.66
C MET A 1 -1.85 -25.87 -13.59
N LYS A 2 -1.51 -26.06 -12.31
CA LYS A 2 -1.85 -25.08 -11.27
C LYS A 2 -0.98 -23.84 -11.47
N ARG A 3 -1.58 -22.65 -11.44
CA ARG A 3 -0.84 -21.38 -11.34
C ARG A 3 -0.65 -21.07 -9.86
N LEU A 4 0.58 -20.84 -9.43
CA LEU A 4 0.95 -20.58 -8.03
C LEU A 4 1.47 -19.15 -7.89
N ILE A 5 1.34 -18.59 -6.69
CA ILE A 5 1.99 -17.33 -6.34
C ILE A 5 3.46 -17.61 -6.07
N GLU A 6 4.32 -16.75 -6.61
CA GLU A 6 5.77 -16.80 -6.50
C GLU A 6 6.32 -15.43 -6.07
N ILE A 7 7.56 -15.40 -5.58
CA ILE A 7 8.22 -14.18 -5.07
C ILE A 7 8.17 -13.02 -6.08
N VAL A 8 8.33 -13.30 -7.38
CA VAL A 8 8.35 -12.28 -8.43
C VAL A 8 7.06 -11.44 -8.49
N HIS A 9 5.92 -12.01 -8.07
CA HIS A 9 4.64 -11.29 -8.06
C HIS A 9 4.57 -10.19 -6.98
N GLY A 10 5.47 -10.21 -5.98
CA GLY A 10 5.62 -9.18 -4.97
C GLY A 10 6.81 -8.23 -5.19
N ALA A 11 7.49 -8.31 -6.33
CA ALA A 11 8.72 -7.55 -6.59
C ALA A 11 8.48 -6.11 -7.11
N GLY A 12 7.22 -5.73 -7.40
CA GLY A 12 6.84 -4.38 -7.84
C GLY A 12 7.02 -4.11 -9.33
N ALA A 13 7.33 -5.14 -10.13
CA ALA A 13 7.60 -5.02 -11.57
C ALA A 13 6.43 -5.53 -12.43
N GLN A 14 6.73 -5.99 -13.65
CA GLN A 14 5.73 -6.43 -14.63
C GLN A 14 4.81 -7.54 -14.09
N GLU A 15 5.37 -8.51 -13.37
CA GLU A 15 4.64 -9.65 -12.83
C GLU A 15 3.65 -9.23 -11.74
N THR A 16 4.00 -8.22 -10.93
CA THR A 16 3.10 -7.57 -9.97
C THR A 16 1.95 -6.87 -10.70
N TRP A 17 2.26 -6.10 -11.75
CA TRP A 17 1.24 -5.44 -12.56
C TRP A 17 0.26 -6.44 -13.18
N GLU A 18 0.79 -7.53 -13.74
CA GLU A 18 -0.03 -8.56 -14.38
C GLU A 18 -0.96 -9.26 -13.40
N ILE A 19 -0.51 -9.59 -12.19
CA ILE A 19 -1.37 -10.25 -11.21
C ILE A 19 -2.46 -9.32 -10.67
N LEU A 20 -2.11 -8.06 -10.40
CA LEU A 20 -3.06 -7.06 -9.91
C LEU A 20 -4.16 -6.82 -10.94
N THR A 21 -3.79 -6.55 -12.19
CA THR A 21 -4.78 -6.27 -13.25
C THR A 21 -5.64 -7.50 -13.60
N LYS A 22 -5.03 -8.68 -13.77
CA LYS A 22 -5.74 -9.88 -14.24
C LYS A 22 -6.52 -10.60 -13.14
N ILE A 23 -6.08 -10.54 -11.89
CA ILE A 23 -6.65 -11.35 -10.79
C ILE A 23 -7.34 -10.51 -9.72
N VAL A 24 -6.78 -9.35 -9.36
CA VAL A 24 -7.31 -8.53 -8.27
C VAL A 24 -8.35 -7.54 -8.81
N PHE A 25 -7.93 -6.61 -9.68
CA PHE A 25 -8.79 -5.54 -10.18
C PHE A 25 -9.88 -6.03 -11.13
N SER A 26 -9.68 -7.17 -11.79
CA SER A 26 -10.70 -7.81 -12.62
C SER A 26 -11.91 -8.29 -11.80
N LYS A 27 -11.74 -8.53 -10.49
CA LYS A 27 -12.80 -8.98 -9.58
C LYS A 27 -13.55 -7.83 -8.91
N VAL A 28 -13.06 -6.60 -8.99
CA VAL A 28 -13.71 -5.44 -8.40
C VAL A 28 -14.78 -4.91 -9.37
N PRO A 29 -16.05 -4.77 -8.94
CA PRO A 29 -17.11 -4.14 -9.73
C PRO A 29 -16.71 -2.74 -10.22
N GLN A 30 -17.12 -2.37 -11.43
CA GLN A 30 -16.69 -1.12 -12.07
C GLN A 30 -17.07 0.14 -11.27
N ASP A 31 -18.20 0.11 -10.59
CA ASP A 31 -18.70 1.16 -9.70
C ASP A 31 -17.89 1.29 -8.39
N LEU A 32 -17.14 0.26 -8.01
CA LEU A 32 -16.26 0.26 -6.83
C LEU A 32 -14.79 0.55 -7.14
N LYS A 33 -14.42 0.70 -8.41
CA LYS A 33 -13.02 0.98 -8.79
C LYS A 33 -12.58 2.42 -8.52
N LYS A 34 -13.54 3.33 -8.43
CA LYS A 34 -13.30 4.77 -8.28
C LYS A 34 -14.21 5.39 -7.24
N THR A 35 -13.80 6.56 -6.79
CA THR A 35 -14.57 7.36 -5.84
C THR A 35 -15.46 8.36 -6.60
N LYS A 36 -16.48 8.90 -5.93
CA LYS A 36 -17.30 9.96 -6.54
C LYS A 36 -16.48 11.26 -6.62
N GLY A 37 -16.17 11.70 -7.84
CA GLY A 37 -15.41 12.94 -8.07
C GLY A 37 -13.89 12.82 -7.88
N GLY A 38 -13.37 11.60 -7.69
CA GLY A 38 -11.94 11.32 -7.67
C GLY A 38 -11.64 10.01 -8.40
N TYR A 39 -10.54 9.36 -8.03
CA TYR A 39 -10.07 8.10 -8.63
C TYR A 39 -9.61 7.12 -7.56
N GLY A 40 -9.61 5.84 -7.91
CA GLY A 40 -9.13 4.77 -7.05
C GLY A 40 -8.29 3.81 -7.88
N ILE A 41 -8.53 2.51 -7.72
CA ILE A 41 -7.79 1.44 -8.44
C ILE A 41 -8.01 1.43 -9.97
N ASP A 42 -8.89 2.28 -10.50
CA ASP A 42 -8.99 2.54 -11.94
C ASP A 42 -7.78 3.32 -12.48
N ILE A 43 -7.08 4.04 -11.59
CA ILE A 43 -5.78 4.68 -11.85
C ILE A 43 -4.76 4.03 -10.92
N PHE A 44 -3.72 3.43 -11.50
CA PHE A 44 -2.70 2.73 -10.71
C PHE A 44 -1.61 3.70 -10.26
N ASP A 45 -1.97 4.56 -9.32
CA ASP A 45 -1.15 5.63 -8.71
C ASP A 45 -0.74 5.28 -7.27
N ASP A 46 0.01 6.17 -6.59
CA ASP A 46 0.48 5.99 -5.21
C ASP A 46 -0.65 6.06 -4.15
N GLY A 47 -1.88 6.39 -4.54
CA GLY A 47 -3.04 6.40 -3.64
C GLY A 47 -4.36 6.69 -4.34
N ALA A 48 -5.46 6.55 -3.58
CA ALA A 48 -6.79 6.92 -4.03
C ALA A 48 -7.13 8.37 -3.64
N VAL A 49 -7.85 9.07 -4.51
CA VAL A 49 -8.33 10.44 -4.27
C VAL A 49 -9.83 10.42 -4.06
N ILE A 50 -10.29 10.99 -2.95
CA ILE A 50 -11.70 11.12 -2.58
C ILE A 50 -12.05 12.61 -2.59
N ALA A 51 -13.02 13.00 -3.42
CA ALA A 51 -13.54 14.37 -3.39
C ALA A 51 -14.39 14.58 -2.13
N LEU A 52 -14.12 15.68 -1.42
CA LEU A 52 -14.89 16.13 -0.28
C LEU A 52 -15.74 17.35 -0.67
N HIS A 53 -16.51 17.90 0.28
CA HIS A 53 -17.22 19.15 0.04
C HIS A 53 -16.24 20.29 -0.30
N GLU A 54 -15.11 20.34 0.41
CA GLU A 54 -14.00 21.25 0.16
C GLU A 54 -12.71 20.44 0.01
N GLY A 55 -12.10 20.54 -1.18
CA GLY A 55 -10.83 19.87 -1.47
C GLY A 55 -10.93 18.35 -1.64
N PHE A 56 -9.80 17.69 -1.38
CA PHE A 56 -9.60 16.26 -1.63
C PHE A 56 -8.94 15.58 -0.43
N MET A 57 -9.30 14.33 -0.20
CA MET A 57 -8.60 13.42 0.69
C MET A 57 -7.83 12.40 -0.14
N VAL A 58 -6.58 12.17 0.22
CA VAL A 58 -5.76 11.10 -0.36
C VAL A 58 -5.64 9.98 0.67
N VAL A 59 -5.79 8.74 0.21
CA VAL A 59 -5.60 7.54 1.02
C VAL A 59 -4.60 6.65 0.32
N SER A 60 -3.49 6.35 0.98
CA SER A 60 -2.55 5.29 0.60
C SER A 60 -2.48 4.25 1.73
N ILE A 61 -2.11 3.03 1.38
CA ILE A 61 -1.81 1.96 2.30
C ILE A 61 -0.70 1.10 1.72
N ASP A 62 0.22 0.72 2.59
CA ASP A 62 1.32 -0.19 2.26
C ASP A 62 1.45 -1.25 3.34
N SER A 63 2.12 -2.35 3.00
CA SER A 63 2.51 -3.38 3.96
C SER A 63 4.00 -3.63 3.86
N TYR A 64 4.67 -3.64 5.00
CA TYR A 64 6.13 -3.69 5.07
C TYR A 64 6.58 -5.05 5.60
N THR A 65 7.44 -5.73 4.85
CA THR A 65 7.91 -7.10 5.15
C THR A 65 9.44 -7.20 5.06
N VAL A 66 10.14 -6.07 5.26
CA VAL A 66 11.60 -6.00 5.18
C VAL A 66 12.25 -6.93 6.21
N ASN A 67 13.32 -7.59 5.79
CA ASN A 67 14.14 -8.44 6.64
C ASN A 67 15.63 -8.16 6.34
N PRO A 68 16.47 -7.83 7.34
CA PRO A 68 16.18 -7.78 8.78
C PRO A 68 15.27 -6.63 9.21
N ILE A 69 14.65 -6.74 10.39
CA ILE A 69 13.77 -5.71 10.99
C ILE A 69 14.53 -4.41 11.28
N PHE A 70 15.78 -4.51 11.72
CA PHE A 70 16.70 -3.39 11.88
C PHE A 70 17.84 -3.51 10.88
N PHE A 71 18.18 -2.41 10.21
CA PHE A 71 19.21 -2.37 9.19
C PHE A 71 19.98 -1.05 9.26
N PRO A 72 21.19 -0.97 8.68
CA PRO A 72 21.94 0.29 8.65
C PRO A 72 21.10 1.42 8.04
N GLY A 73 20.80 2.44 8.85
CA GLY A 73 20.00 3.61 8.43
C GLY A 73 18.51 3.55 8.76
N GLY A 74 17.98 2.47 9.32
CA GLY A 74 16.56 2.41 9.67
C GLY A 74 16.08 1.11 10.31
N ASN A 75 14.77 1.00 10.41
CA ASN A 75 14.07 -0.21 10.83
C ASN A 75 12.71 -0.30 10.11
N ILE A 76 11.99 -1.40 10.29
CA ILE A 76 10.68 -1.61 9.68
C ILE A 76 9.68 -0.50 10.01
N GLY A 77 9.69 0.05 11.22
CA GLY A 77 8.80 1.13 11.65
C GLY A 77 9.11 2.46 10.95
N THR A 78 10.39 2.84 10.85
CA THR A 78 10.82 4.02 10.09
C THR A 78 10.50 3.85 8.61
N LEU A 79 10.69 2.64 8.05
CA LEU A 79 10.31 2.35 6.67
C LEU A 79 8.80 2.47 6.48
N ALA A 80 8.01 1.93 7.42
CA ALA A 80 6.56 1.98 7.36
C ALA A 80 6.02 3.40 7.38
N ALA A 81 6.52 4.21 8.32
CA ALA A 81 6.15 5.62 8.39
C ALA A 81 6.59 6.39 7.15
N SER A 82 7.85 6.25 6.73
CA SER A 82 8.39 7.04 5.62
C SER A 82 7.81 6.65 4.27
N GLY A 83 7.60 5.36 3.98
CA GLY A 83 6.96 4.90 2.75
C GLY A 83 5.56 5.48 2.60
N THR A 84 4.69 5.26 3.59
CA THR A 84 3.30 5.74 3.54
C THR A 84 3.22 7.27 3.50
N ILE A 85 4.10 7.98 4.23
CA ILE A 85 4.17 9.45 4.15
C ILE A 85 4.60 9.91 2.76
N ASN A 86 5.58 9.24 2.15
CA ASN A 86 6.09 9.61 0.83
C ASN A 86 5.01 9.47 -0.24
N ASP A 87 4.23 8.38 -0.25
CA ASP A 87 3.09 8.21 -1.17
C ASP A 87 2.11 9.38 -1.10
N LEU A 88 1.78 9.83 0.12
CA LEU A 88 0.89 10.99 0.28
C LEU A 88 1.53 12.28 -0.25
N VAL A 89 2.82 12.48 0.01
CA VAL A 89 3.54 13.70 -0.39
C VAL A 89 3.72 13.79 -1.90
N VAL A 90 4.04 12.70 -2.60
CA VAL A 90 4.16 12.69 -4.06
C VAL A 90 2.82 12.95 -4.76
N MET A 91 1.71 12.57 -4.11
CA MET A 91 0.35 12.89 -4.52
C MET A 91 -0.06 14.35 -4.21
N GLY A 92 0.82 15.15 -3.59
CA GLY A 92 0.54 16.52 -3.19
C GLY A 92 -0.36 16.66 -1.96
N ALA A 93 -0.62 15.58 -1.23
CA ALA A 93 -1.38 15.60 0.01
C ALA A 93 -0.52 16.00 1.21
N ARG A 94 -1.18 16.64 2.18
CA ARG A 94 -0.61 16.84 3.52
C ARG A 94 -1.03 15.66 4.41
N PRO A 95 -0.09 14.85 4.95
CA PRO A 95 -0.43 13.82 5.91
C PRO A 95 -1.07 14.43 7.17
N ILE A 96 -2.20 13.86 7.60
CA ILE A 96 -2.94 14.33 8.79
C ILE A 96 -3.24 13.23 9.81
N ALA A 97 -3.20 11.97 9.38
CA ALA A 97 -3.42 10.78 10.20
C ALA A 97 -2.73 9.58 9.55
N VAL A 98 -2.45 8.56 10.34
CA VAL A 98 -1.90 7.27 9.89
C VAL A 98 -2.65 6.14 10.58
N LEU A 99 -2.81 5.01 9.89
CA LEU A 99 -3.32 3.77 10.45
C LEU A 99 -2.18 2.76 10.47
N ASP A 100 -1.91 2.20 11.63
CA ASP A 100 -0.83 1.22 11.82
C ASP A 100 -1.43 -0.16 12.08
N ALA A 101 -1.12 -1.11 11.20
CA ALA A 101 -1.62 -2.48 11.23
C ALA A 101 -0.44 -3.44 11.42
N ILE A 102 -0.27 -3.91 12.65
CA ILE A 102 0.84 -4.78 13.04
C ILE A 102 0.39 -6.24 13.04
N VAL A 103 1.07 -7.06 12.26
CA VAL A 103 0.96 -8.53 12.29
C VAL A 103 2.29 -9.07 12.80
N VAL A 104 2.26 -9.75 13.95
CA VAL A 104 3.45 -10.26 14.63
C VAL A 104 3.33 -11.77 14.83
N GLU A 105 4.46 -12.48 14.71
CA GLU A 105 4.51 -13.93 14.94
C GLU A 105 4.50 -14.29 16.43
N GLU A 106 4.05 -15.50 16.75
CA GLU A 106 4.11 -16.03 18.11
C GLU A 106 5.58 -16.15 18.57
N GLY A 107 5.88 -15.70 19.79
CA GLY A 107 7.23 -15.77 20.37
C GLY A 107 8.13 -14.60 20.00
N PHE A 108 7.61 -13.58 19.32
CA PHE A 108 8.35 -12.35 19.05
C PHE A 108 8.70 -11.60 20.34
N ASP A 109 9.89 -11.00 20.39
CA ASP A 109 10.38 -10.27 21.55
C ASP A 109 9.61 -8.95 21.72
N ILE A 110 8.96 -8.77 22.87
CA ILE A 110 8.16 -7.57 23.17
C ILE A 110 9.02 -6.32 23.32
N ASP A 111 10.29 -6.45 23.67
CA ASP A 111 11.20 -5.31 23.80
C ASP A 111 11.65 -4.78 22.42
N ILE A 112 11.43 -5.57 21.36
CA ILE A 112 11.67 -5.20 19.97
C ILE A 112 10.44 -4.55 19.33
N LEU A 113 9.24 -4.89 19.80
CA LEU A 113 7.97 -4.40 19.27
C LEU A 113 7.71 -2.94 19.67
#